data_AF-D8F3B1-F1
#
_entry.id   AF-D8F3B1-F1
#
_cell.length_a   1.000
_cell.length_b   1.000
_cell.length_c   1.000
_cell.angle_alpha   90.00
_cell.angle_beta   90.00
_cell.angle_gamma   90.00
#
_symmetry.space_group_name_H-M   'P 1'
#
loop_
_entity.id
_entity.type
_entity.pdbx_description
1 polymer ?
#
loop_
_entity_poly.entity_id
_entity_poly.type
_entity_poly.pdbx_seq_one_letter_code
_entity_poly.pdbx_strand_id
1 'polypeptide(L)'
;MMANTAVAFFMIHPKRSKKAFEALIKDWMGILVSDGYGVYRKWVGQRQTCLAHLIRKATELSESKNPEIAKCGKWSKAELQRLCHMAHSPPTSGQWNAFYARLIRLISTYEDRKDDAGRFARRLLREIESLWTFLVEEGVAPTNNHAERMLRFAVLWRKRSYGTRSEKGDRWVERILSLRQTCRLRCKTTYPVLVDAMRAYFKEQTPDLAWISQG
;
A
#
# COMPACT_ATOMS: atom_id res chain seq x y z
N MET A 1 -1.86 -6.13 -7.49
CA MET A 1 -2.11 -4.81 -8.12
C MET A 1 -1.03 -3.87 -7.63
N MET A 2 -0.46 -3.08 -8.53
CA MET A 2 0.43 -1.96 -8.22
C MET A 2 -0.12 -0.69 -8.88
N ALA A 3 0.05 0.46 -8.24
CA ALA A 3 -0.37 1.73 -8.81
C ALA A 3 0.55 2.86 -8.34
N ASN A 4 0.84 3.77 -9.26
CA ASN A 4 1.43 5.08 -8.96
C ASN A 4 0.45 6.18 -9.41
N THR A 5 0.94 7.41 -9.56
CA THR A 5 0.12 8.56 -9.99
C THR A 5 -0.32 8.48 -11.46
N ALA A 6 0.38 7.73 -12.31
CA ALA A 6 0.13 7.66 -13.75
C ALA A 6 -0.60 6.37 -14.17
N VAL A 7 -0.19 5.23 -13.61
CA VAL A 7 -0.62 3.89 -14.05
C VAL A 7 -1.08 3.02 -12.89
N ALA A 8 -2.00 2.12 -13.22
CA ALA A 8 -2.43 1.05 -12.32
C ALA A 8 -2.40 -0.30 -13.07
N PHE A 9 -1.71 -1.27 -12.49
CA PHE A 9 -1.50 -2.59 -13.05
C PHE A 9 -2.12 -3.67 -12.18
N PHE A 10 -2.97 -4.50 -12.77
CA PHE A 10 -3.68 -5.60 -12.11
C PHE A 10 -3.15 -6.94 -12.57
N MET A 11 -2.98 -7.84 -11.61
CA MET A 11 -2.66 -9.24 -11.83
C MET A 11 -3.55 -10.08 -10.92
N ILE A 12 -4.16 -11.11 -11.49
CA ILE A 12 -4.89 -12.16 -10.80
C ILE A 12 -3.95 -13.34 -10.67
N HIS A 13 -3.84 -13.86 -9.46
CA HIS A 13 -3.02 -15.02 -9.18
C HIS A 13 -3.77 -15.91 -8.20
N PRO A 14 -3.75 -17.25 -8.38
CA PRO A 14 -4.52 -18.17 -7.54
C PRO A 14 -4.05 -18.19 -6.08
N LYS A 15 -2.82 -17.72 -5.82
CA LYS A 15 -2.20 -17.69 -4.49
C LYS A 15 -1.74 -16.27 -4.13
N ARG A 16 -1.91 -15.88 -2.86
CA ARG A 16 -1.21 -14.72 -2.28
C ARG A 16 0.13 -15.21 -1.72
N SER A 17 1.19 -15.18 -2.54
CA SER A 17 2.50 -15.75 -2.21
C SER A 17 3.67 -14.85 -2.64
N LYS A 18 4.90 -15.20 -2.21
CA LYS A 18 6.14 -14.54 -2.69
C LYS A 18 6.25 -14.60 -4.22
N LYS A 19 6.01 -15.78 -4.81
CA LYS A 19 5.99 -15.97 -6.27
C LYS A 19 4.98 -15.05 -6.96
N ALA A 20 3.79 -14.87 -6.37
CA ALA A 20 2.80 -13.95 -6.91
C ALA A 20 3.24 -12.49 -6.80
N PHE A 21 3.94 -12.12 -5.74
CA PHE A 21 4.50 -10.77 -5.61
C PHE A 21 5.63 -10.52 -6.61
N GLU A 22 6.57 -11.46 -6.75
CA GLU A 22 7.67 -11.39 -7.71
C GLU A 22 7.16 -11.30 -9.16
N ALA A 23 6.12 -12.07 -9.50
CA ALA A 23 5.48 -11.99 -10.82
C ALA A 23 4.76 -10.65 -11.07
N LEU A 24 4.26 -9.99 -10.02
CA LEU A 24 3.59 -8.69 -10.11
C LEU A 24 4.60 -7.55 -10.27
N ILE A 25 5.67 -7.57 -9.49
CA ILE A 25 6.65 -6.47 -9.44
C ILE A 25 7.69 -6.55 -10.56
N LYS A 26 8.06 -7.78 -10.96
CA LYS A 26 9.10 -8.05 -11.97
C LYS A 26 10.34 -7.18 -11.72
N ASP A 27 10.71 -6.37 -12.70
CA ASP A 27 11.90 -5.53 -12.71
C ASP A 27 11.62 -4.09 -12.24
N TRP A 28 10.41 -3.82 -11.71
CA TRP A 28 10.09 -2.49 -11.18
C TRP A 28 10.96 -2.20 -9.97
N MET A 29 11.68 -1.08 -9.99
CA MET A 29 12.58 -0.64 -8.93
C MET A 29 12.13 0.74 -8.44
N GLY A 30 11.43 0.77 -7.31
CA GLY A 30 11.00 2.02 -6.68
C GLY A 30 10.66 1.88 -5.21
N ILE A 31 10.08 2.93 -4.63
CA ILE A 31 9.71 2.97 -3.22
C ILE A 31 8.36 2.29 -3.02
N LEU A 32 8.35 1.17 -2.30
CA LEU A 32 7.13 0.38 -2.10
C LEU A 32 6.29 0.95 -0.94
N VAL A 33 5.07 1.41 -1.20
CA VAL A 33 4.10 1.73 -0.14
C VAL A 33 3.14 0.55 0.06
N SER A 34 3.14 -0.10 1.22
CA SER A 34 2.44 -1.38 1.40
C SER A 34 1.71 -1.57 2.73
N ASP A 35 0.76 -2.52 2.78
CA ASP A 35 -0.07 -2.87 3.96
C ASP A 35 0.70 -3.61 5.08
N GLY A 36 2.00 -3.85 4.90
CA GLY A 36 2.83 -4.61 5.83
C GLY A 36 2.64 -6.12 5.76
N TYR A 37 2.12 -6.67 4.64
CA TYR A 37 2.15 -8.10 4.38
C TYR A 37 3.60 -8.62 4.38
N GLY A 38 3.84 -9.72 5.09
CA GLY A 38 5.20 -10.16 5.43
C GLY A 38 6.11 -10.48 4.24
N VAL A 39 5.56 -10.69 3.04
CA VAL A 39 6.32 -10.89 1.79
C VAL A 39 7.06 -9.62 1.36
N TYR A 40 6.48 -8.44 1.60
CA TYR A 40 7.08 -7.16 1.20
C TYR A 40 8.32 -6.78 2.01
N ARG A 41 8.57 -7.46 3.13
CA ARG A 41 9.77 -7.25 3.95
C ARG A 41 11.06 -7.70 3.25
N LYS A 42 10.95 -8.59 2.26
CA LYS A 42 12.08 -9.00 1.42
C LYS A 42 12.27 -8.08 0.20
N TRP A 43 11.55 -6.96 0.15
CA TRP A 43 11.76 -5.95 -0.87
C TRP A 43 13.17 -5.36 -0.72
N VAL A 44 13.92 -5.34 -1.81
CA VAL A 44 15.33 -4.90 -1.82
C VAL A 44 15.48 -3.38 -1.82
N GLY A 45 14.45 -2.66 -2.28
CA GLY A 45 14.44 -1.21 -2.29
C GLY A 45 13.86 -0.58 -1.03
N GLN A 46 13.78 0.74 -1.03
CA GLN A 46 13.12 1.48 0.05
C GLN A 46 11.62 1.13 0.13
N ARG A 47 11.06 1.23 1.34
CA ARG A 47 9.67 0.89 1.60
C ARG A 47 9.06 1.83 2.63
N GLN A 48 7.83 2.24 2.38
CA GLN A 48 6.96 2.86 3.37
C GLN A 48 5.92 1.84 3.86
N THR A 49 5.91 1.58 5.16
CA THR A 49 4.84 0.82 5.82
C THR A 49 3.62 1.69 5.98
N CYS A 50 2.46 1.19 5.56
CA CYS A 50 1.21 1.94 5.71
C CYS A 50 0.87 2.16 7.18
N LEU A 51 0.93 3.42 7.61
CA LEU A 51 0.63 3.81 8.99
C LEU A 51 -0.83 3.52 9.36
N ALA A 52 -1.77 3.59 8.42
CA ALA A 52 -3.19 3.30 8.70
C ALA A 52 -3.40 1.87 9.21
N HIS A 53 -2.64 0.88 8.71
CA HIS A 53 -2.72 -0.49 9.20
C HIS A 53 -2.17 -0.63 10.63
N LEU A 54 -1.09 0.09 10.94
CA LEU A 54 -0.52 0.11 12.29
C LEU A 54 -1.45 0.84 13.27
N ILE A 55 -2.04 1.96 12.87
CA ILE A 55 -3.00 2.73 13.68
C ILE A 55 -4.26 1.90 13.96
N ARG A 56 -4.79 1.18 12.96
CA ARG A 56 -5.91 0.24 13.17
C ARG A 56 -5.55 -0.82 14.20
N LYS A 57 -4.37 -1.45 14.07
CA LYS A 57 -3.93 -2.44 15.06
C LYS A 57 -3.75 -1.85 16.46
N ALA A 58 -3.16 -0.67 16.57
CA ALA A 58 -3.01 0.02 17.84
C ALA A 58 -4.38 0.37 18.47
N THR A 59 -5.38 0.70 17.64
CA THR A 59 -6.77 0.93 18.09
C THR A 59 -7.38 -0.35 18.66
N GLU A 60 -7.26 -1.48 17.97
CA GLU A 60 -7.72 -2.78 18.51
C GLU A 60 -7.07 -3.10 19.87
N LEU A 61 -5.76 -2.85 20.01
CA LEU A 61 -5.07 -3.07 21.28
C LEU A 61 -5.59 -2.12 22.36
N SER A 62 -5.89 -0.87 22.02
CA SER A 62 -6.39 0.15 22.95
C SER A 62 -7.75 -0.19 23.56
N GLU A 63 -8.49 -1.08 22.90
CA GLU A 63 -9.82 -1.58 23.30
C GLU A 63 -9.74 -2.92 24.06
N SER A 64 -8.53 -3.44 24.31
CA SER A 64 -8.33 -4.68 25.05
C SER A 64 -8.89 -4.60 26.48
N LYS A 65 -9.48 -5.71 26.95
CA LYS A 65 -9.89 -5.85 28.35
C LYS A 65 -8.70 -5.90 29.31
N ASN A 66 -7.50 -6.24 28.82
CA ASN A 66 -6.28 -6.21 29.63
C ASN A 66 -5.75 -4.76 29.70
N PRO A 67 -5.67 -4.14 30.89
CA PRO A 67 -5.26 -2.73 31.02
C PRO A 67 -3.88 -2.42 30.47
N GLU A 68 -2.92 -3.35 30.61
CA GLU A 68 -1.55 -3.16 30.13
C GLU A 68 -1.46 -3.19 28.60
N ILE A 69 -2.25 -4.06 27.96
CA ILE A 69 -2.37 -4.09 26.49
C ILE A 69 -3.09 -2.82 26.00
N ALA A 70 -4.17 -2.41 26.68
CA ALA A 70 -4.89 -1.17 26.36
C ALA A 70 -3.98 0.06 26.44
N LYS A 71 -3.13 0.14 27.47
CA LYS A 71 -2.15 1.21 27.64
C LYS A 71 -1.14 1.24 26.48
N CYS A 72 -0.60 0.08 26.09
CA CYS A 72 0.28 -0.04 24.92
C CYS A 72 -0.41 0.44 23.65
N GLY A 73 -1.66 0.02 23.42
CA GLY A 73 -2.45 0.40 22.25
C GLY A 73 -2.70 1.91 22.18
N LYS A 74 -3.12 2.53 23.30
CA LYS A 74 -3.34 3.99 23.38
C LYS A 74 -2.06 4.78 23.09
N TRP A 75 -0.94 4.39 23.70
CA TRP A 75 0.34 5.07 23.47
C TRP A 75 0.81 4.90 22.02
N SER A 76 0.76 3.69 21.49
CA SER A 76 1.19 3.41 20.12
C SER A 76 0.33 4.15 19.10
N LYS A 77 -0.99 4.19 19.33
CA LYS A 77 -1.94 4.92 18.48
C LYS A 77 -1.58 6.41 18.43
N ALA A 78 -1.33 7.03 19.58
CA ALA A 78 -0.97 8.45 19.67
C ALA A 78 0.30 8.77 18.89
N GLU A 79 1.37 7.97 19.05
CA GLU A 79 2.63 8.21 18.32
C GLU A 79 2.48 7.95 16.81
N LEU A 80 1.78 6.90 16.40
CA LEU A 80 1.55 6.60 14.98
C LEU A 80 0.66 7.66 14.30
N GLN A 81 -0.35 8.18 15.00
CA GLN A 81 -1.17 9.29 14.50
C GLN A 81 -0.35 10.57 14.39
N ARG A 82 0.52 10.85 15.37
CA ARG A 82 1.44 11.98 15.33
C ARG A 82 2.39 11.86 14.13
N LEU A 83 2.97 10.69 13.90
CA LEU A 83 3.81 10.44 12.73
C LEU A 83 3.02 10.67 11.44
N CYS A 84 1.80 10.14 11.33
CA CYS A 84 0.98 10.34 10.14
C CYS A 84 0.65 11.83 9.90
N HIS A 85 0.47 12.63 10.96
CA HIS A 85 0.23 14.06 10.85
C HIS A 85 1.46 14.83 10.33
N MET A 86 2.67 14.33 10.58
CA MET A 86 3.91 14.93 10.07
C MET A 86 3.98 14.98 8.54
N ALA A 87 3.16 14.19 7.82
CA ALA A 87 3.06 14.26 6.37
C ALA A 87 2.44 15.58 5.87
N HIS A 88 1.68 16.26 6.72
CA HIS A 88 1.03 17.55 6.41
C HIS A 88 1.67 18.72 7.15
N SER A 89 2.29 18.45 8.28
CA SER A 89 2.98 19.45 9.11
C SER A 89 4.35 18.88 9.51
N PRO A 90 5.37 19.03 8.66
CA PRO A 90 6.70 18.49 8.91
C PRO A 90 7.24 18.96 10.28
N PRO A 91 7.87 18.06 11.05
CA PRO A 91 8.31 18.38 12.40
C PRO A 91 9.58 19.24 12.36
N THR A 92 9.76 20.08 13.38
CA THR A 92 11.09 20.61 13.70
C THR A 92 12.00 19.50 14.23
N SER A 93 13.33 19.72 14.22
CA SER A 93 14.30 18.75 14.76
C SER A 93 14.00 18.37 16.21
N GLY A 94 13.56 19.32 17.05
CA GLY A 94 13.16 19.05 18.43
C GLY A 94 11.90 18.18 18.53
N GLN A 95 10.89 18.44 17.70
CA GLN A 95 9.67 17.64 17.65
C GLN A 95 9.95 16.21 17.17
N TRP A 96 10.83 16.06 16.17
CA TRP A 96 11.29 14.76 15.69
C TRP A 96 12.02 13.97 16.76
N ASN A 97 13.02 14.57 17.41
CA ASN A 97 13.79 13.92 18.48
C ASN A 97 12.88 13.48 19.63
N ALA A 98 11.91 14.32 20.02
CA ALA A 98 10.95 13.97 21.05
C ALA A 98 10.04 12.81 20.62
N PHE A 99 9.56 12.79 19.37
CA PHE A 99 8.80 11.67 18.83
C PHE A 99 9.61 10.38 18.82
N TYR A 100 10.83 10.42 18.28
CA TYR A 100 11.71 9.27 18.17
C TYR A 100 12.00 8.68 19.55
N ALA A 101 12.35 9.52 20.54
CA ALA A 101 12.58 9.09 21.92
C ALA A 101 11.34 8.43 22.54
N ARG A 102 10.14 8.97 22.33
CA ARG A 102 8.89 8.35 22.82
C ARG A 102 8.59 7.03 22.13
N LEU A 103 8.84 6.91 20.83
CA LEU A 103 8.64 5.68 20.08
C LEU A 103 9.60 4.58 20.53
N ILE A 104 10.90 4.88 20.69
CA ILE A 104 11.88 3.92 21.18
C ILE A 104 11.54 3.48 22.60
N ARG A 105 11.19 4.41 23.48
CA ARG A 105 10.74 4.08 24.84
C ARG A 105 9.52 3.18 24.85
N LEU A 106 8.55 3.43 23.96
CA LEU A 106 7.39 2.56 23.80
C LEU A 106 7.82 1.14 23.41
N ILE A 107 8.66 1.01 22.40
CA ILE A 107 9.13 -0.29 21.92
C ILE A 107 9.84 -1.04 23.04
N SER A 108 10.83 -0.43 23.69
CA SER A 108 11.62 -1.05 24.75
C SER A 108 10.79 -1.43 25.98
N THR A 109 9.72 -0.68 26.28
CA THR A 109 8.83 -0.98 27.41
C THR A 109 8.03 -2.28 27.18
N TYR A 110 7.68 -2.59 25.93
CA TYR A 110 6.74 -3.68 25.63
C TYR A 110 7.38 -4.87 24.90
N GLU A 111 8.56 -4.73 24.28
CA GLU A 111 9.12 -5.73 23.35
C GLU A 111 9.42 -7.10 23.97
N ASP A 112 9.69 -7.20 25.27
CA ASP A 112 9.96 -8.48 25.94
C ASP A 112 8.68 -9.23 26.34
N ARG A 113 7.51 -8.60 26.23
CA ARG A 113 6.24 -9.23 26.60
C ARG A 113 5.86 -10.35 25.63
N LYS A 114 5.26 -11.41 26.17
CA LYS A 114 4.81 -12.56 25.38
C LYS A 114 3.38 -12.43 24.84
N ASP A 115 2.71 -11.31 25.11
CA ASP A 115 1.33 -11.03 24.71
C ASP A 115 1.24 -10.16 23.44
N ASP A 116 0.02 -9.69 23.12
CA ASP A 116 -0.24 -8.87 21.95
C ASP A 116 0.49 -7.51 21.95
N ALA A 117 0.72 -6.92 23.13
CA ALA A 117 1.48 -5.68 23.24
C ALA A 117 2.93 -5.91 22.79
N GLY A 118 3.58 -6.98 23.29
CA GLY A 118 4.93 -7.31 22.86
C GLY A 118 5.03 -7.73 21.40
N ARG A 119 4.03 -8.47 20.88
CA ARG A 119 3.96 -8.79 19.45
C ARG A 119 3.92 -7.53 18.59
N PHE A 120 3.18 -6.51 19.01
CA PHE A 120 3.06 -5.26 18.29
C PHE A 120 4.29 -4.37 18.44
N ALA A 121 4.88 -4.28 19.62
CA ALA A 121 6.16 -3.57 19.83
C ALA A 121 7.28 -4.14 18.96
N ARG A 122 7.45 -5.46 18.95
CA ARG A 122 8.41 -6.12 18.04
C ARG A 122 8.07 -5.91 16.57
N ARG A 123 6.79 -5.72 16.22
CA ARG A 123 6.40 -5.34 14.85
C ARG A 123 6.86 -3.92 14.53
N LEU A 124 6.63 -2.94 15.42
CA LEU A 124 7.09 -1.58 15.21
C LEU A 124 8.63 -1.53 15.06
N LEU A 125 9.35 -2.26 15.91
CA LEU A 125 10.81 -2.37 15.81
C LEU A 125 11.27 -2.94 14.46
N ARG A 126 10.67 -4.04 14.00
CA ARG A 126 11.01 -4.63 12.70
C ARG A 126 10.73 -3.72 11.50
N GLU A 127 9.78 -2.80 11.64
CA GLU A 127 9.35 -1.92 10.57
C GLU A 127 9.95 -0.51 10.70
N ILE A 128 10.79 -0.26 11.70
CA ILE A 128 11.17 1.07 12.17
C ILE A 128 11.71 1.98 11.05
N GLU A 129 12.64 1.47 10.24
CA GLU A 129 13.24 2.20 9.12
C GLU A 129 12.24 2.54 8.00
N SER A 130 11.14 1.80 7.93
CA SER A 130 10.09 1.95 6.92
C SER A 130 8.89 2.77 7.40
N LEU A 131 8.91 3.31 8.62
CA LEU A 131 7.76 4.04 9.16
C LEU A 131 7.66 5.48 8.61
N TRP A 132 8.76 6.07 8.18
CA TRP A 132 8.86 7.50 7.88
C TRP A 132 9.60 7.83 6.57
N THR A 133 9.67 6.90 5.62
CA THR A 133 10.22 7.17 4.28
C THR A 133 9.55 8.39 3.63
N PHE A 134 8.26 8.62 3.89
CA PHE A 134 7.54 9.80 3.40
C PHE A 134 8.06 11.16 3.91
N LEU A 135 8.86 11.19 4.99
CA LEU A 135 9.48 12.43 5.48
C LEU A 135 10.80 12.75 4.79
N VAL A 136 11.41 11.76 4.14
CA VAL A 136 12.74 11.88 3.52
C VAL A 136 12.68 11.80 2.00
N GLU A 137 11.66 11.15 1.43
CA GLU A 137 11.48 10.96 0.00
C GLU A 137 10.21 11.67 -0.47
N GLU A 138 10.36 12.63 -1.38
CA GLU A 138 9.25 13.40 -1.92
C GLU A 138 8.25 12.51 -2.69
N GLY A 139 6.95 12.79 -2.55
CA GLY A 139 5.89 12.07 -3.24
C GLY A 139 5.53 10.70 -2.65
N VAL A 140 6.27 10.21 -1.65
CA VAL A 140 5.91 8.99 -0.91
C VAL A 140 4.77 9.31 0.06
N ALA A 141 3.69 8.53 0.04
CA ALA A 141 2.56 8.72 0.95
C ALA A 141 2.73 7.90 2.24
N PRO A 142 2.35 8.41 3.43
CA PRO A 142 2.43 7.68 4.71
C PRO A 142 1.49 6.45 4.77
N THR A 143 0.53 6.36 3.84
CA THR A 143 -0.49 5.30 3.80
C THR A 143 -0.65 4.75 2.38
N ASN A 144 -1.10 3.49 2.28
CA ASN A 144 -1.39 2.86 0.99
C ASN A 144 -2.80 3.18 0.45
N ASN A 145 -3.42 4.28 0.91
CA ASN A 145 -4.79 4.68 0.54
C ASN A 145 -4.99 4.77 -0.98
N HIS A 146 -3.97 5.20 -1.72
CA HIS A 146 -4.01 5.23 -3.18
C HIS A 146 -4.24 3.83 -3.77
N ALA A 147 -3.43 2.86 -3.36
CA ALA A 147 -3.57 1.48 -3.80
C ALA A 147 -4.92 0.88 -3.38
N GLU A 148 -5.38 1.13 -2.14
CA GLU A 148 -6.69 0.66 -1.68
C GLU A 148 -7.83 1.25 -2.52
N ARG A 149 -7.78 2.54 -2.87
CA ARG A 149 -8.76 3.21 -3.74
C ARG A 149 -8.78 2.60 -5.15
N MET A 150 -7.61 2.35 -5.74
CA MET A 150 -7.51 1.73 -7.07
C MET A 150 -8.06 0.29 -7.06
N LEU A 151 -7.80 -0.46 -5.98
CA LEU A 151 -8.25 -1.85 -5.85
C LEU A 151 -9.75 -1.99 -5.61
N ARG A 152 -10.40 -0.97 -5.00
CA ARG A 152 -11.81 -1.03 -4.56
C ARG A 152 -12.78 -1.44 -5.66
N PHE A 153 -12.61 -0.91 -6.87
CA PHE A 153 -13.49 -1.24 -7.99
C PHE A 153 -13.42 -2.74 -8.33
N ALA A 154 -12.21 -3.30 -8.43
CA ALA A 154 -11.99 -4.71 -8.72
C ALA A 154 -12.60 -5.61 -7.64
N VAL A 155 -12.47 -5.23 -6.37
CA VAL A 155 -13.07 -5.96 -5.24
C VAL A 155 -14.59 -5.97 -5.32
N LEU A 156 -15.22 -4.83 -5.61
CA LEU A 156 -16.68 -4.73 -5.74
C LEU A 156 -17.20 -5.52 -6.95
N TRP A 157 -16.53 -5.41 -8.09
CA TRP A 157 -16.85 -6.19 -9.29
C TRP A 157 -16.78 -7.69 -8.98
N ARG A 158 -15.67 -8.18 -8.39
CA ARG A 158 -15.50 -9.59 -8.05
C ARG A 158 -16.60 -10.10 -7.12
N LYS A 159 -17.01 -9.30 -6.13
CA LYS A 159 -18.08 -9.67 -5.19
C LYS A 159 -19.44 -9.81 -5.89
N ARG A 160 -19.74 -8.98 -6.90
CA ARG A 160 -21.02 -9.00 -7.62
C ARG A 160 -21.06 -10.02 -8.76
N SER A 161 -19.92 -10.25 -9.40
CA SER A 161 -19.83 -11.10 -10.60
C SER A 161 -19.22 -12.48 -10.32
N TYR A 162 -18.93 -12.80 -9.05
CA TYR A 162 -18.29 -14.06 -8.60
C TYR A 162 -16.91 -14.37 -9.21
N GLY A 163 -16.29 -13.40 -9.89
CA GLY A 163 -14.99 -13.55 -10.52
C GLY A 163 -15.04 -14.36 -11.82
N THR A 164 -13.92 -15.00 -12.14
CA THR A 164 -13.64 -15.69 -13.39
C THR A 164 -13.32 -17.16 -13.13
N ARG A 165 -13.59 -18.04 -14.10
CA ARG A 165 -13.38 -19.50 -13.99
C ARG A 165 -12.39 -20.06 -15.03
N SER A 166 -11.73 -19.17 -15.77
CA SER A 166 -10.76 -19.56 -16.79
C SER A 166 -9.61 -18.58 -16.82
N GLU A 167 -8.44 -19.05 -17.22
CA GLU A 167 -7.26 -18.21 -17.40
C GLU A 167 -7.52 -17.09 -18.41
N LYS A 168 -8.23 -17.38 -19.50
CA LYS A 168 -8.65 -16.35 -20.48
C LYS A 168 -9.50 -15.26 -19.81
N GLY A 169 -10.41 -15.64 -18.92
CA GLY A 169 -11.20 -14.70 -18.12
C GLY A 169 -10.33 -13.85 -17.20
N ASP A 170 -9.41 -14.48 -16.47
CA ASP A 170 -8.47 -13.77 -15.58
C ASP A 170 -7.67 -12.73 -16.36
N ARG A 171 -7.07 -13.12 -17.50
CA ARG A 171 -6.30 -12.23 -18.37
C ARG A 171 -7.13 -11.06 -18.91
N TRP A 172 -8.40 -11.29 -19.25
CA TRP A 172 -9.30 -10.22 -19.68
C TRP A 172 -9.56 -9.23 -18.55
N VAL A 173 -9.85 -9.72 -17.34
CA VAL A 173 -10.11 -8.88 -16.16
C VAL A 173 -8.88 -8.06 -15.77
N GLU A 174 -7.69 -8.66 -15.77
CA GLU A 174 -6.43 -7.96 -15.52
C GLU A 174 -6.25 -6.78 -16.47
N ARG A 175 -6.42 -7.02 -17.78
CA ARG A 175 -6.24 -6.01 -18.82
C ARG A 175 -7.26 -4.88 -18.71
N ILE A 176 -8.55 -5.21 -18.58
CA ILE A 176 -9.60 -4.18 -18.55
C ILE A 176 -9.55 -3.36 -17.25
N LEU A 177 -9.19 -3.96 -16.11
CA LEU A 177 -9.01 -3.24 -14.85
C LEU A 177 -7.78 -2.32 -14.91
N SER A 178 -6.67 -2.81 -15.48
CA SER A 178 -5.46 -2.00 -15.65
C SER A 178 -5.70 -0.81 -16.55
N LEU A 179 -6.35 -1.04 -17.71
CA LEU A 179 -6.72 0.01 -18.65
C LEU A 179 -7.65 1.03 -17.98
N ARG A 180 -8.75 0.56 -17.39
CA ARG A 180 -9.75 1.43 -16.76
C ARG A 180 -9.14 2.31 -15.67
N GLN A 181 -8.38 1.73 -14.76
CA GLN A 181 -7.80 2.50 -13.65
C GLN A 181 -6.71 3.45 -14.13
N THR A 182 -5.92 3.05 -15.13
CA THR A 182 -4.97 3.97 -15.78
C THR A 182 -5.69 5.12 -16.48
N CYS A 183 -6.74 4.88 -17.27
CA CYS A 183 -7.55 5.95 -17.85
C CYS A 183 -8.11 6.89 -16.77
N ARG A 184 -8.59 6.36 -15.64
CA ARG A 184 -9.07 7.18 -14.53
C ARG A 184 -7.98 8.08 -13.94
N LEU A 185 -6.75 7.56 -13.75
CA LEU A 185 -5.61 8.36 -13.29
C LEU A 185 -5.23 9.44 -14.29
N ARG A 186 -5.36 9.15 -15.58
CA ARG A 186 -5.07 10.07 -16.70
C ARG A 186 -6.25 10.97 -17.10
N CYS A 187 -7.34 10.98 -16.34
CA CYS A 187 -8.57 11.73 -16.65
C CYS A 187 -9.15 11.45 -18.06
N LYS A 188 -9.01 10.20 -18.55
CA LYS A 188 -9.57 9.76 -19.84
C LYS A 188 -10.78 8.86 -19.66
N THR A 189 -11.70 8.92 -20.62
CA THR A 189 -12.79 7.95 -20.77
C THR A 189 -12.22 6.63 -21.29
N THR A 190 -12.57 5.51 -20.61
CA THR A 190 -12.01 4.19 -20.94
C THR A 190 -12.48 3.67 -22.31
N TYR A 191 -13.73 3.95 -22.70
CA TYR A 191 -14.33 3.39 -23.91
C TYR A 191 -13.63 3.85 -25.20
N PRO A 192 -13.39 5.17 -25.45
CA PRO A 192 -12.65 5.60 -26.63
C PRO A 192 -11.25 5.00 -26.72
N VAL A 193 -10.50 4.97 -25.61
CA VAL A 193 -9.16 4.38 -25.56
C VAL A 193 -9.18 2.89 -25.93
N LEU A 194 -10.18 2.14 -25.44
CA LEU A 194 -10.34 0.73 -25.80
C LEU A 194 -10.68 0.56 -27.29
N VAL A 195 -11.60 1.38 -27.82
CA VAL A 195 -11.99 1.34 -29.23
C VAL A 195 -10.79 1.63 -30.12
N ASP A 196 -9.99 2.64 -29.81
CA ASP A 196 -8.81 3.01 -30.59
C ASP A 196 -7.74 1.91 -30.52
N ALA A 197 -7.54 1.29 -29.35
CA ALA A 197 -6.65 0.15 -29.21
C ALA A 197 -7.11 -1.07 -30.07
N MET A 198 -8.42 -1.35 -30.10
CA MET A 198 -8.97 -2.42 -30.93
C MET A 198 -8.87 -2.09 -32.43
N ARG A 199 -9.14 -0.84 -32.82
CA ARG A 199 -8.97 -0.38 -34.22
C ARG A 199 -7.52 -0.52 -34.68
N ALA A 200 -6.56 -0.11 -33.84
CA ALA A 200 -5.15 -0.25 -34.14
C ALA A 200 -4.78 -1.73 -34.34
N TYR A 201 -5.24 -2.62 -33.44
CA TYR A 201 -5.03 -4.07 -33.57
C TYR A 201 -5.57 -4.63 -34.90
N PHE A 202 -6.81 -4.30 -35.28
CA PHE A 202 -7.40 -4.78 -36.54
C PHE A 202 -6.74 -4.21 -37.80
N LYS A 203 -6.05 -3.07 -37.69
CA LYS A 203 -5.29 -2.46 -38.78
C LYS A 203 -3.81 -2.83 -38.74
N GLU A 204 -3.39 -3.73 -37.85
CA GLU A 204 -1.99 -4.09 -37.62
C GLU A 204 -1.09 -2.87 -37.27
N GLN A 205 -1.67 -1.89 -36.58
CA GLN A 205 -1.00 -0.67 -36.13
C GLN A 205 -0.74 -0.72 -34.62
N THR A 206 0.29 0.00 -34.18
CA THR A 206 0.55 0.21 -32.75
C THR A 206 -0.41 1.26 -32.18
N PRO A 207 -1.10 0.98 -31.06
CA PRO A 207 -1.93 1.99 -30.42
C PRO A 207 -1.07 3.13 -29.89
N ASP A 208 -1.61 4.36 -29.89
CA ASP A 208 -0.96 5.48 -29.20
C ASP A 208 -0.91 5.21 -27.70
N LEU A 209 0.31 5.18 -27.14
CA LEU A 209 0.59 5.00 -25.72
C LEU A 209 1.15 6.28 -25.08
N ALA A 210 1.36 7.36 -25.83
CA ALA A 210 1.98 8.59 -25.33
C ALA A 210 1.14 9.19 -24.18
N TRP A 211 -0.18 9.03 -24.25
CA TRP A 211 -1.09 9.47 -23.18
C TRP A 211 -0.87 8.80 -21.83
N ILE A 212 -0.19 7.65 -21.77
CA ILE A 212 0.16 6.99 -20.51
C ILE A 212 1.28 7.78 -19.82
N SER A 213 2.27 8.23 -20.58
CA SER A 213 3.49 8.89 -20.08
C SER A 213 3.39 10.41 -19.94
N GLN A 214 2.37 11.05 -20.54
CA GLN A 214 2.19 12.50 -20.53
C GLN A 214 1.60 13.01 -19.20
N GLY A 215 2.42 13.19 -18.15
CA GLY A 215 2.00 13.81 -16.88
C GLY A 215 3.13 14.14 -15.95
#